data_AF-A0ABD3J5Z2-F1
#
_entry.id   AF-A0ABD3J5Z2-F1
#
_cell.length_a   1.000
_cell.length_b   1.000
_cell.length_c   1.000
_cell.angle_alpha   90.00
_cell.angle_beta   90.00
_cell.angle_gamma   90.00
#
_symmetry.space_group_name_H-M   'P 1'
#
loop_
_entity.id
_entity.type
_entity.pdbx_description
1 polymer ?
#
loop_
_entity_poly.entity_id
_entity_poly.type
_entity_poly.pdbx_seq_one_letter_code
_entity_poly.pdbx_strand_id
1 'polypeptide(L)'
;MQVLPRGLHCARQPGLSAHFRSVSSHLLTLGSLESLSLTSANIGGALAFPSGSKCSAVLSSLDLSGNALSGPISGIASLVPCQNLRVLNFSGNNLDNSGQESARRHSRPQGAREFAGS
;
A
#
# COMPACT_ATOMS: atom_id res chain seq x y z
N MET A 1 12.89 -23.49 25.86
CA MET A 1 13.17 -23.04 24.49
C MET A 1 12.43 -21.73 24.27
N GLN A 2 13.13 -20.60 24.35
CA GLN A 2 12.51 -19.28 24.22
C GLN A 2 12.60 -18.88 22.74
N VAL A 3 11.47 -18.94 22.05
CA VAL A 3 11.35 -18.52 20.64
C VAL A 3 11.60 -17.02 20.61
N LEU A 4 12.72 -16.59 20.00
CA LEU A 4 12.99 -15.17 19.75
C LEU A 4 11.88 -14.60 18.88
N PRO A 5 11.42 -13.36 19.12
CA PRO A 5 10.43 -12.72 18.26
C PRO A 5 11.04 -12.52 16.87
N ARG A 6 10.51 -13.23 15.86
CA ARG A 6 10.88 -13.05 14.44
C ARG A 6 10.23 -11.82 13.80
N GLY A 7 9.83 -10.85 14.64
CA GLY A 7 9.11 -9.64 14.25
C GLY A 7 9.93 -8.39 14.57
N LEU A 8 10.05 -7.50 13.59
CA LEU A 8 10.56 -6.15 13.80
C LEU A 8 9.41 -5.27 14.29
N HIS A 9 9.55 -4.67 15.48
CA HIS A 9 8.60 -3.72 16.07
C HIS A 9 9.33 -2.39 16.27
N CYS A 10 8.96 -1.36 15.51
CA CYS A 10 9.51 -0.02 15.69
C CYS A 10 8.59 0.81 16.58
N ALA A 11 9.12 1.37 17.68
CA ALA A 11 8.41 2.33 18.51
C ALA A 11 8.53 3.75 17.95
N ARG A 12 7.53 4.60 18.24
CA ARG A 12 7.40 5.99 17.78
C ARG A 12 8.67 6.81 18.09
N GLN A 13 9.46 7.10 17.07
CA GLN A 13 10.63 7.99 17.13
C GLN A 13 10.25 9.37 16.58
N PRO A 14 10.23 10.44 17.39
CA PRO A 14 9.93 11.79 16.92
C PRO A 14 11.15 12.35 16.17
N GLY A 15 11.25 12.10 14.86
CA GLY A 15 12.28 12.73 14.02
C GLY A 15 12.67 11.98 12.75
N LEU A 16 12.40 10.68 12.63
CA LEU A 16 12.65 9.93 11.40
C LEU A 16 11.37 9.86 10.55
N SER A 17 11.30 10.63 9.47
CA SER A 17 10.30 10.39 8.41
C SER A 17 10.84 9.33 7.45
N ALA A 18 10.18 8.17 7.38
CA ALA A 18 10.55 7.13 6.42
C ALA A 18 9.57 7.11 5.24
N HIS A 19 10.08 6.83 4.05
CA HIS A 19 9.22 6.59 2.89
C HIS A 19 8.88 5.10 2.76
N PHE A 20 7.62 4.79 2.44
CA PHE A 20 7.19 3.39 2.23
C PHE A 20 8.04 2.66 1.20
N ARG A 21 8.50 3.35 0.15
CA ARG A 21 9.39 2.78 -0.88
C ARG A 21 10.69 2.21 -0.31
N SER A 22 11.26 2.84 0.71
CA SER A 22 12.50 2.39 1.35
C SER A 22 12.24 1.17 2.22
N VAL A 23 11.16 1.20 3.00
CA VAL A 23 10.68 0.06 3.79
C VAL A 23 10.43 -1.15 2.89
N SER A 24 9.74 -0.91 1.78
CA SER A 24 9.31 -1.96 0.88
C SER A 24 10.50 -2.59 0.12
N SER A 25 11.45 -1.79 -0.35
CA SER A 25 12.66 -2.28 -1.02
C SER A 25 13.65 -3.04 -0.14
N HIS A 26 13.71 -2.75 1.17
CA HIS A 26 14.73 -3.32 2.05
C HIS A 26 14.19 -4.31 3.07
N LEU A 27 13.04 -4.01 3.69
CA LEU A 27 12.49 -4.86 4.76
C LEU A 27 11.62 -5.96 4.19
N LEU A 28 10.76 -5.64 3.21
CA LEU A 28 9.87 -6.66 2.63
C LEU A 28 10.63 -7.67 1.75
N THR A 29 11.89 -7.40 1.38
CA THR A 29 12.75 -8.32 0.61
C THR A 29 13.53 -9.30 1.48
N LEU A 30 13.47 -9.17 2.82
CA LEU A 30 14.15 -10.04 3.76
C LEU A 30 13.51 -11.43 3.79
N GLY A 31 14.20 -12.44 3.25
CA GLY A 31 13.65 -13.80 3.09
C GLY A 31 13.30 -14.56 4.37
N SER A 32 13.59 -14.01 5.56
CA SER A 32 13.23 -14.59 6.86
C SER A 32 12.23 -13.74 7.66
N LEU A 33 11.73 -12.64 7.08
CA LEU A 33 10.79 -11.76 7.75
C LEU A 33 9.38 -12.34 7.64
N GLU A 34 8.83 -12.78 8.77
CA GLU A 34 7.49 -13.39 8.87
C GLU A 34 6.42 -12.37 9.26
N SER A 35 6.78 -11.39 10.09
CA SER A 35 5.87 -10.34 10.57
C SER A 35 6.60 -9.01 10.67
N LEU A 36 5.97 -7.94 10.18
CA LEU A 36 6.47 -6.57 10.27
C LEU A 36 5.40 -5.66 10.86
N SER A 37 5.72 -4.99 11.97
CA SER A 37 4.85 -4.01 12.59
C SER A 37 5.56 -2.66 12.70
N LEU A 38 5.07 -1.69 11.94
CA LEU A 38 5.60 -0.34 11.87
C LEU A 38 4.46 0.65 12.14
N THR A 39 3.87 0.57 13.31
CA THR A 39 2.73 1.42 13.69
C THR A 39 3.21 2.79 14.18
N SER A 40 2.49 3.86 13.80
CA SER A 40 2.82 5.23 14.25
C SER A 40 4.29 5.64 14.02
N ALA A 41 4.89 5.15 12.94
CA ALA A 41 6.30 5.37 12.59
C ALA A 41 6.51 6.56 11.62
N ASN A 42 5.46 7.38 11.42
CA ASN A 42 5.47 8.53 10.50
C ASN A 42 5.90 8.14 9.07
N ILE A 43 5.49 6.95 8.62
CA ILE A 43 5.82 6.45 7.28
C ILE A 43 4.93 7.14 6.27
N GLY A 44 5.54 7.89 5.36
CA GLY A 44 4.84 8.69 4.36
C GLY A 44 5.02 8.19 2.93
N GLY A 45 4.25 8.80 2.04
CA GLY A 45 4.36 8.61 0.59
C GLY A 45 3.46 7.52 0.03
N ALA A 46 3.58 7.32 -1.28
CA ALA A 46 2.77 6.37 -2.03
C ALA A 46 3.12 4.91 -1.72
N LEU A 47 2.09 4.05 -1.77
CA LEU A 47 2.25 2.60 -1.81
C LEU A 47 2.92 2.20 -3.13
N ALA A 48 4.25 2.24 -3.13
CA ALA A 48 5.08 1.85 -4.25
C ALA A 48 6.06 0.76 -3.81
N PHE A 49 5.86 -0.44 -4.34
CA PHE A 49 6.88 -1.50 -4.32
C PHE A 49 7.65 -1.42 -5.64
N PRO A 50 8.99 -1.42 -5.63
CA PRO A 50 9.74 -1.35 -6.88
C PRO A 50 9.45 -2.60 -7.73
N SER A 51 9.00 -2.39 -8.97
CA SER A 51 8.75 -3.47 -9.93
C SER A 51 9.98 -4.38 -10.06
N GLY A 52 9.78 -5.69 -9.97
CA GLY A 52 10.86 -6.68 -10.01
C GLY A 52 11.50 -6.99 -8.65
N SER A 53 11.11 -6.30 -7.58
CA SER A 53 11.52 -6.68 -6.21
C SER A 53 10.80 -7.96 -5.79
N LYS A 54 11.50 -8.84 -5.08
CA LYS A 54 10.90 -10.05 -4.50
C LYS A 54 10.38 -9.74 -3.11
N CYS A 55 9.14 -10.08 -2.81
CA CYS A 55 8.68 -10.04 -1.44
C CYS A 55 9.14 -11.31 -0.71
N SER A 56 9.34 -11.21 0.60
CA SER A 56 9.64 -12.33 1.48
C SER A 56 8.60 -13.42 1.29
N ALA A 57 9.08 -14.62 0.99
CA ALA A 57 8.21 -15.78 0.79
C ALA A 57 7.52 -16.21 2.10
N VAL A 58 7.97 -15.77 3.26
CA VAL A 58 7.42 -16.15 4.56
C VAL A 58 6.65 -15.02 5.27
N LEU A 59 6.60 -13.83 4.66
CA LEU A 59 5.90 -12.69 5.26
C LEU A 59 4.40 -12.95 5.27
N SER A 60 3.84 -12.98 6.47
CA SER A 60 2.45 -13.32 6.74
C SER A 60 1.66 -12.16 7.34
N SER A 61 2.34 -11.21 7.98
CA SER A 61 1.70 -10.08 8.65
C SER A 61 2.45 -8.77 8.37
N LEU A 62 1.72 -7.76 7.92
CA LEU A 62 2.21 -6.41 7.71
C LEU A 62 1.24 -5.39 8.34
N ASP A 63 1.70 -4.74 9.39
CA ASP A 63 0.96 -3.66 10.05
C ASP A 63 1.67 -2.32 9.83
N LEU A 64 1.00 -1.40 9.15
CA LEU A 64 1.42 -0.04 8.84
C LEU A 64 0.39 0.97 9.32
N SER A 65 -0.38 0.63 10.35
CA SER A 65 -1.43 1.50 10.87
C SER A 65 -0.91 2.76 11.58
N GLY A 66 -1.70 3.83 11.52
CA GLY A 66 -1.37 5.12 12.13
C GLY A 66 -0.16 5.82 11.51
N ASN A 67 0.09 5.58 10.22
CA ASN A 67 1.14 6.27 9.45
C ASN A 67 0.55 7.36 8.55
N ALA A 68 1.40 8.00 7.75
CA ALA A 68 1.03 9.06 6.82
C ALA A 68 1.07 8.58 5.36
N LEU A 69 0.76 7.30 5.10
CA LEU A 69 0.71 6.76 3.74
C LEU A 69 -0.37 7.48 2.94
N SER A 70 -0.08 7.82 1.70
CA SER A 70 -0.95 8.64 0.86
C SER A 70 -1.02 8.12 -0.56
N GLY A 71 -2.00 8.58 -1.35
CA GLY A 71 -2.14 8.19 -2.75
C GLY A 71 -3.14 7.05 -2.96
N PRO A 72 -3.27 6.54 -4.20
CA PRO A 72 -4.37 5.66 -4.57
C PRO A 72 -4.27 4.29 -3.89
N ILE A 73 -5.41 3.78 -3.42
CA ILE A 73 -5.57 2.42 -2.89
C ILE A 73 -5.08 1.37 -3.92
N SER A 74 -5.14 1.67 -5.22
CA SER A 74 -4.59 0.85 -6.30
C SER A 74 -3.11 0.46 -6.10
N GLY A 75 -2.34 1.27 -5.36
CA GLY A 75 -0.94 0.98 -5.00
C GLY A 75 -0.77 -0.28 -4.15
N ILE A 76 -1.84 -0.80 -3.53
CA ILE A 76 -1.82 -2.11 -2.84
C ILE A 76 -1.51 -3.25 -3.82
N ALA A 77 -1.80 -3.10 -5.11
CA ALA A 77 -1.43 -4.07 -6.14
C ALA A 77 0.09 -4.31 -6.20
N SER A 78 0.90 -3.35 -5.73
CA SER A 78 2.35 -3.51 -5.61
C SER A 78 2.77 -4.57 -4.58
N LEU A 79 1.87 -5.00 -3.67
CA LEU A 79 2.11 -6.05 -2.68
C LEU A 79 1.71 -7.45 -3.17
N VAL A 80 1.20 -7.59 -4.40
CA VAL A 80 0.89 -8.89 -5.02
C VAL A 80 2.04 -9.92 -4.94
N PRO A 81 3.34 -9.54 -5.03
CA PRO A 81 4.45 -10.48 -4.85
C PRO A 81 4.53 -11.13 -3.46
N CYS A 82 3.89 -10.54 -2.44
CA CYS A 82 3.83 -11.08 -1.08
C CYS A 82 2.75 -12.16 -0.96
N GLN A 83 2.97 -13.33 -1.58
CA GLN A 83 1.95 -14.37 -1.73
C GLN A 83 1.47 -14.99 -0.40
N ASN A 84 2.30 -14.95 0.64
CA ASN A 84 1.96 -15.52 1.95
C ASN A 84 1.36 -14.52 2.94
N LEU A 85 1.13 -13.27 2.50
CA LEU A 85 0.58 -12.22 3.35
C LEU A 85 -0.88 -12.51 3.67
N ARG A 86 -1.19 -12.66 4.96
CA ARG A 86 -2.53 -12.95 5.48
C ARG A 86 -3.15 -11.76 6.20
N VAL A 87 -2.30 -10.98 6.86
CA VAL A 87 -2.70 -9.82 7.66
C VAL A 87 -2.08 -8.59 7.03
N LEU A 88 -2.91 -7.63 6.63
CA LEU A 88 -2.50 -6.35 6.09
C LEU A 88 -3.33 -5.24 6.74
N ASN A 89 -2.67 -4.33 7.44
CA ASN A 89 -3.33 -3.24 8.15
C ASN A 89 -2.77 -1.88 7.69
N PHE A 90 -3.62 -1.08 7.05
CA PHE A 90 -3.35 0.31 6.66
C PHE A 90 -4.27 1.31 7.40
N SER A 91 -4.93 0.91 8.47
CA SER A 91 -5.85 1.77 9.21
C SER A 91 -5.17 3.07 9.69
N GLY A 92 -5.88 4.19 9.69
CA GLY A 92 -5.33 5.47 10.13
C GLY A 92 -4.24 6.03 9.21
N ASN A 93 -4.27 5.69 7.92
CA ASN A 93 -3.49 6.34 6.86
C ASN A 93 -4.38 7.22 5.98
N ASN A 94 -3.76 7.98 5.07
CA ASN A 94 -4.41 8.96 4.20
C ASN A 94 -4.54 8.44 2.75
N LEU A 95 -4.96 7.17 2.59
CA LEU A 95 -5.12 6.52 1.29
C LEU A 95 -6.40 7.01 0.57
N ASP A 96 -6.28 7.30 -0.72
CA ASP A 96 -7.33 7.88 -1.54
C ASP A 96 -7.94 6.84 -2.51
N ASN A 97 -9.23 6.95 -2.80
CA ASN A 97 -9.97 6.10 -3.73
C ASN A 97 -10.04 6.66 -5.16
N SER A 98 -9.26 7.70 -5.48
CA SER A 98 -9.28 8.40 -6.77
C SER A 98 -8.95 7.54 -8.00
N GLY A 99 -8.48 6.30 -7.83
CA GLY A 99 -8.22 5.37 -8.93
C GLY A 99 -9.45 4.94 -9.74
N GLN A 100 -10.68 5.26 -9.31
CA GLN A 100 -11.91 4.81 -9.99
C GLN A 100 -12.79 5.92 -10.61
N GLU A 101 -12.49 7.21 -10.44
CA GLU A 101 -13.40 8.26 -10.94
C GLU A 101 -13.18 8.64 -12.43
N SER A 102 -12.06 8.26 -13.05
CA SER A 102 -11.81 8.62 -14.45
C SER A 102 -12.58 7.76 -15.47
N ALA A 103 -13.16 6.62 -15.06
CA ALA A 103 -13.88 5.73 -15.98
C ALA A 103 -15.37 6.07 -16.18
N ARG A 104 -15.97 6.93 -15.35
CA ARG A 104 -17.41 7.21 -15.39
C ARG A 104 -17.81 8.51 -16.11
N ARG A 105 -16.85 9.32 -16.57
CA ARG A 105 -17.15 10.62 -17.19
C ARG A 105 -17.19 10.63 -18.73
N HIS A 106 -16.99 9.51 -19.42
CA HIS A 106 -16.96 9.46 -20.90
C HIS A 106 -18.13 8.72 -21.59
N SER A 107 -19.21 8.39 -20.89
CA SER A 107 -20.41 7.79 -21.49
C SER A 107 -21.66 8.67 -21.34
N ARG A 108 -21.60 9.92 -21.83
CA ARG A 108 -22.82 10.63 -22.25
C ARG A 108 -22.93 10.55 -23.77
N PRO A 109 -23.80 9.71 -24.35
CA PRO A 109 -24.13 9.82 -25.76
C PRO A 109 -24.85 11.16 -25.97
N GLN A 110 -24.30 12.03 -26.83
CA GLN A 110 -25.01 13.21 -27.31
C GLN A 110 -26.18 12.72 -28.16
N GLY A 111 -27.39 12.91 -27.64
CA GLY A 111 -28.63 12.59 -28.36
C GLY A 111 -28.71 13.42 -29.63
N ALA A 112 -28.89 12.71 -30.75
CA ALA A 112 -29.27 13.29 -32.03
C ALA A 112 -30.63 13.99 -31.89
N ARG A 113 -30.64 15.30 -32.15
CA ARG A 113 -31.85 16.07 -32.48
C ARG A 113 -31.47 17.07 -33.56
N GLU A 114 -31.97 16.85 -34.77
CA GLU A 114 -32.58 17.87 -35.62
C GLU A 114 -33.16 17.20 -36.88
N PHE A 115 -34.45 16.86 -36.81
CA PHE A 115 -35.30 16.72 -37.99
C PHE A 115 -35.68 18.15 -38.41
N ALA A 116 -35.07 18.66 -39.48
CA ALA A 116 -35.58 19.82 -40.18
C ALA A 116 -36.59 19.33 -41.23
N GLY A 117 -37.86 19.65 -41.00
CA GLY A 117 -38.89 19.55 -42.03
C GLY A 117 -38.81 20.74 -42.98
N SER A 118 -39.04 20.47 -44.26
CA SER A 118 -39.84 21.26 -45.22
C SER A 118 -39.95 20.46 -46.50
#